data_AF-A0A6G5QFF5-F1
#
_entry.id   AF-A0A6G5QFF5-F1
#
_cell.length_a   1.000
_cell.length_b   1.000
_cell.length_c   1.000
_cell.angle_alpha   90.00
_cell.angle_beta   90.00
_cell.angle_gamma   90.00
#
_symmetry.space_group_name_H-M   'P 1'
#
loop_
_entity.id
_entity.type
_entity.pdbx_description
1 polymer ?
#
loop_
_entity_poly.entity_id
_entity_poly.type
_entity_poly.pdbx_seq_one_letter_code
_entity_poly.pdbx_strand_id
1 'polypeptide(L)'
;MNLKNAMQNFIKSGSKDDENVLINELNKAELLAPIILSSPLSKLDGGAIYEEEGSNIKFIILEDEINDEGYYPAFTDRDELLKWRSDSEQETLSLRLKDFYAMLSHENNVYKGVVINAYGENFVLSTELLGGILNKSLLS
;
A
#
# COMPACT_ATOMS: atom_id res chain seq x y z
N MET A 1 7.75 -7.78 -18.39
CA MET A 1 6.38 -8.11 -17.94
C MET A 1 5.84 -6.86 -17.26
N ASN A 2 4.60 -6.82 -16.80
CA ASN A 2 4.13 -5.74 -15.92
C ASN A 2 3.55 -6.39 -14.66
N LEU A 3 3.52 -5.65 -13.55
CA LEU A 3 3.08 -6.17 -12.26
C LEU A 3 1.71 -6.86 -12.34
N LYS A 4 0.74 -6.27 -13.04
CA LYS A 4 -0.60 -6.84 -13.24
C LYS A 4 -0.58 -8.25 -13.81
N ASN A 5 0.22 -8.48 -14.86
CA ASN A 5 0.37 -9.80 -15.46
C ASN A 5 1.09 -10.78 -14.53
N ALA A 6 2.06 -10.30 -13.75
CA ALA A 6 2.79 -11.15 -12.80
C ALA A 6 1.88 -11.61 -11.66
N MET A 7 1.04 -10.72 -11.13
CA MET A 7 0.02 -11.06 -10.14
C MET A 7 -0.95 -12.11 -10.70
N GLN A 8 -1.48 -11.92 -11.91
CA GLN A 8 -2.40 -12.87 -12.52
C GLN A 8 -1.75 -14.24 -12.80
N ASN A 9 -0.50 -14.27 -13.27
CA ASN A 9 0.21 -15.53 -13.48
C ASN A 9 0.45 -16.27 -12.17
N PHE A 10 0.86 -15.56 -11.12
CA PHE A 10 1.06 -16.15 -9.80
C PHE A 10 -0.24 -16.67 -9.19
N ILE A 11 -1.34 -15.91 -9.28
CA ILE A 11 -2.68 -16.36 -8.82
C ILE A 11 -3.13 -17.61 -9.58
N LYS A 12 -2.82 -17.72 -10.87
CA LYS A 12 -3.22 -18.87 -11.71
C LYS A 12 -2.35 -20.10 -11.53
N SER A 13 -1.03 -19.96 -11.48
CA SER A 13 -0.09 -21.08 -11.49
C SER A 13 0.57 -21.35 -10.14
N GLY A 14 0.84 -20.33 -9.33
CA GLY A 14 1.52 -20.44 -8.04
C GLY A 14 2.93 -21.04 -8.10
N SER A 15 3.58 -21.08 -9.28
CA SER A 15 4.89 -21.70 -9.43
C SER A 15 6.00 -20.82 -8.83
N LYS A 16 7.13 -21.44 -8.44
CA LYS A 16 8.30 -20.70 -7.95
C LYS A 16 8.86 -19.71 -8.96
N ASP A 17 8.74 -20.00 -10.25
CA ASP A 17 9.17 -19.09 -11.32
C ASP A 17 8.28 -17.84 -11.37
N ASP A 18 6.95 -18.04 -11.35
CA ASP A 18 5.97 -16.93 -11.28
C ASP A 18 6.12 -16.11 -9.99
N GLU A 19 6.46 -16.74 -8.86
CA GLU A 19 6.78 -16.04 -7.61
C GLU A 19 7.99 -15.13 -7.78
N ASN A 20 9.09 -15.63 -8.36
CA ASN A 20 10.29 -14.82 -8.57
C ASN A 20 10.02 -13.65 -9.54
N VAL A 21 9.26 -13.90 -10.61
CA VAL A 21 8.83 -12.86 -11.54
C VAL A 21 7.96 -11.82 -10.80
N LEU A 22 6.97 -12.25 -10.02
CA LEU A 22 6.12 -11.37 -9.22
C LEU A 22 6.93 -10.52 -8.24
N ILE A 23 7.86 -11.11 -7.50
CA ILE A 23 8.75 -10.42 -6.56
C ILE A 23 9.58 -9.36 -7.26
N ASN A 24 10.16 -9.69 -8.42
CA ASN A 24 10.95 -8.76 -9.21
C ASN A 24 10.13 -7.56 -9.72
N GLU A 25 8.90 -7.82 -10.18
CA GLU A 25 8.00 -6.76 -10.64
C GLU A 25 7.48 -5.91 -9.46
N LEU A 26 7.12 -6.51 -8.33
CA LEU A 26 6.70 -5.83 -7.11
C LEU A 26 7.77 -4.88 -6.57
N ASN A 27 9.05 -5.28 -6.57
CA ASN A 27 10.14 -4.43 -6.11
C ASN A 27 10.39 -3.20 -7.00
N LYS A 28 10.05 -3.31 -8.30
CA LYS A 28 10.23 -2.23 -9.28
C LYS A 28 9.00 -1.35 -9.43
N ALA A 29 7.83 -1.88 -9.10
CA ALA A 29 6.57 -1.20 -9.26
C ALA A 29 6.44 -0.03 -8.29
N GLU A 30 5.87 1.05 -8.80
CA GLU A 30 5.40 2.19 -8.02
C GLU A 30 3.89 2.08 -7.95
N LEU A 31 3.37 2.02 -6.73
CA LEU A 31 1.96 1.87 -6.43
C LEU A 31 1.42 3.20 -5.93
N LEU A 32 0.20 3.51 -6.32
CA LEU A 32 -0.52 4.68 -5.88
C LEU A 32 -1.17 4.36 -4.53
N ALA A 33 -0.70 4.99 -3.46
CA ALA A 33 -1.34 4.97 -2.16
C ALA A 33 -2.28 6.18 -2.05
N PRO A 34 -3.57 5.99 -1.75
CA PRO A 34 -4.48 7.10 -1.55
C PRO A 34 -4.16 7.83 -0.24
N ILE A 35 -4.13 9.15 -0.32
CA ILE A 35 -3.82 10.03 0.81
C ILE A 35 -4.85 11.15 0.95
N ILE A 36 -4.89 11.75 2.13
CA ILE A 36 -5.65 12.95 2.43
C ILE A 36 -4.64 14.00 2.85
N LEU A 37 -4.53 15.06 2.05
CA LEU A 37 -3.79 16.25 2.43
C LEU A 37 -4.65 17.04 3.41
N SER A 38 -4.30 17.02 4.70
CA SER A 38 -4.89 17.96 5.65
C SER A 38 -4.25 19.33 5.39
N SER A 39 -5.02 20.40 5.21
CA SER A 39 -4.42 21.73 5.35
C SER A 39 -4.02 21.92 6.81
N PRO A 40 -2.92 22.64 7.15
CA PRO A 40 -2.67 22.97 8.54
C PRO A 40 -3.90 23.67 9.07
N LEU A 41 -4.57 23.06 10.05
CA LEU A 41 -5.69 23.66 10.75
C LEU A 41 -5.22 25.02 11.26
N SER A 42 -5.70 26.09 10.64
CA SER A 42 -5.60 27.41 11.26
C SER A 42 -6.31 27.28 12.60
N LYS A 43 -5.52 27.43 13.67
CA LYS A 43 -5.91 27.30 15.08
C LYS A 43 -7.36 27.75 15.30
N LEU A 44 -8.20 26.85 15.81
CA LEU A 44 -9.39 27.22 16.57
C LEU A 44 -9.24 26.62 17.97
N ASP A 45 -8.92 27.50 18.92
CA ASP A 45 -9.07 27.41 20.37
C ASP A 45 -8.88 26.04 21.08
N GLY A 46 -7.80 25.95 21.86
CA GLY A 46 -7.89 25.31 23.18
C GLY A 46 -7.19 23.97 23.40
N GLY A 47 -6.43 23.44 22.43
CA GLY A 47 -5.66 22.21 22.64
C GLY A 47 -4.78 21.85 21.45
N ALA A 48 -3.70 22.60 21.25
CA ALA A 48 -2.74 22.31 20.21
C ALA A 48 -1.87 21.10 20.61
N ILE A 49 -2.19 19.93 20.07
CA ILE A 49 -1.20 18.85 19.93
C ILE A 49 -0.34 19.26 18.74
N TYR A 50 0.90 19.63 19.04
CA TYR A 50 1.94 19.81 18.04
C TYR A 50 2.36 18.42 17.59
N GLU A 51 2.06 18.05 16.35
CA GLU A 51 2.75 16.95 15.69
C GLU A 51 3.76 17.56 14.73
N GLU A 52 4.98 17.05 14.85
CA GLU A 52 6.24 17.62 14.39
C GLU A 52 6.29 17.91 12.88
N GLU A 53 7.18 18.83 12.50
CA GLU A 53 7.45 19.25 11.14
C GLU A 53 7.57 18.07 10.17
N GLY A 54 6.63 17.93 9.22
CA GLY A 54 6.80 16.98 8.12
C GLY A 54 5.52 16.51 7.46
N SER A 55 4.95 17.35 6.59
CA SER A 55 3.86 17.01 5.64
C SER A 55 2.53 16.58 6.28
N ASN A 56 1.47 17.36 6.06
CA ASN A 56 0.10 17.07 6.50
C ASN A 56 -0.57 15.92 5.69
N ILE A 57 0.15 14.83 5.43
CA ILE A 57 -0.31 13.71 4.61
C ILE A 57 -0.86 12.63 5.54
N LYS A 58 -2.14 12.28 5.40
CA LYS A 58 -2.76 11.14 6.08
C LYS A 58 -3.01 10.03 5.08
N PHE A 59 -2.54 8.82 5.35
CA PHE A 59 -2.85 7.66 4.52
C PHE A 59 -4.27 7.18 4.77
N ILE A 60 -4.98 6.80 3.71
CA ILE A 60 -6.27 6.12 3.86
C ILE A 60 -6.01 4.64 4.09
N ILE A 61 -6.76 4.02 5.00
CA ILE A 61 -6.64 2.60 5.38
C ILE A 61 -7.90 1.86 4.92
N LEU A 62 -7.72 0.61 4.51
CA LEU A 62 -8.81 -0.35 4.31
C LEU A 62 -9.02 -1.12 5.60
N GLU A 63 -10.21 -1.07 6.15
CA GLU A 63 -10.59 -1.84 7.32
C GLU A 63 -11.35 -3.08 6.86
N ASP A 64 -10.88 -4.25 7.29
CA ASP A 64 -11.61 -5.51 7.15
C ASP A 64 -12.56 -5.64 8.34
N GLU A 65 -13.84 -5.34 8.10
CA GLU A 65 -14.89 -5.37 9.14
C GLU A 65 -15.10 -6.76 9.75
N ILE A 66 -14.65 -7.82 9.08
CA ILE A 66 -14.83 -9.21 9.53
C ILE A 66 -13.76 -9.58 10.57
N ASN A 67 -12.51 -9.21 10.34
CA ASN A 67 -11.37 -9.57 11.18
C ASN A 67 -10.89 -8.42 12.08
N ASP A 68 -11.48 -7.22 11.97
CA ASP A 68 -11.04 -6.00 12.67
C ASP A 68 -9.58 -5.65 12.34
N GLU A 69 -9.19 -5.89 11.08
CA GLU A 69 -7.81 -5.73 10.61
C GLU A 69 -7.70 -4.58 9.60
N GLY A 70 -6.72 -3.71 9.79
CA GLY A 70 -6.44 -2.62 8.85
C GLY A 70 -5.32 -2.95 7.87
N TYR A 71 -5.46 -2.51 6.62
CA TYR A 71 -4.50 -2.70 5.54
C TYR A 71 -4.29 -1.41 4.74
N TYR A 72 -3.08 -1.19 4.23
CA TYR A 72 -2.82 -0.08 3.32
C TYR A 72 -3.33 -0.40 1.90
N PRO A 73 -4.30 0.34 1.34
CA PRO A 73 -4.64 0.24 -0.07
C PRO A 73 -3.48 0.71 -0.94
N ALA A 74 -3.20 -0.03 -2.00
CA ALA A 74 -2.23 0.32 -3.02
C ALA A 74 -2.83 0.00 -4.40
N PHE A 75 -2.58 0.85 -5.38
CA PHE A 75 -3.17 0.69 -6.72
C PHE A 75 -2.08 0.73 -7.78
N THR A 76 -2.14 -0.16 -8.75
CA THR A 76 -1.18 -0.17 -9.87
C THR A 76 -1.37 1.04 -10.78
N ASP A 77 -2.61 1.50 -10.92
CA ASP A 77 -3.00 2.55 -11.85
C ASP A 77 -4.18 3.34 -11.28
N ARG A 78 -4.42 4.54 -11.86
CA ARG A 78 -5.57 5.36 -11.48
C ARG A 78 -6.91 4.72 -11.82
N ASP A 79 -6.97 3.85 -12.83
CA ASP A 79 -8.17 3.08 -13.16
C ASP A 79 -8.58 2.17 -11.99
N GLU A 80 -7.62 1.48 -11.38
CA GLU A 80 -7.85 0.61 -10.21
C GLU A 80 -8.25 1.41 -8.97
N LEU A 81 -7.66 2.61 -8.78
CA LEU A 81 -8.08 3.55 -7.75
C LEU A 81 -9.55 3.97 -7.94
N LEU A 82 -9.95 4.30 -9.17
CA LEU A 82 -11.30 4.75 -9.50
C LEU A 82 -12.38 3.68 -9.26
N LYS A 83 -12.01 2.40 -9.33
CA LYS A 83 -12.88 1.27 -8.96
C LYS A 83 -13.15 1.21 -7.46
N TRP A 84 -12.16 1.57 -6.64
CA TRP A 84 -12.33 1.65 -5.19
C TRP A 84 -13.08 2.91 -4.78
N ARG A 85 -12.63 4.07 -5.27
CA ARG A 85 -13.30 5.35 -5.08
C ARG A 85 -13.39 6.07 -6.41
N SER A 86 -14.61 6.28 -6.90
CA SER A 86 -14.84 7.05 -8.13
C SER A 86 -14.64 8.56 -7.97
N ASP A 87 -14.01 8.98 -6.87
CA ASP A 87 -13.65 10.37 -6.64
C ASP A 87 -12.45 10.74 -7.50
N SER A 88 -12.67 11.65 -8.46
CA SER A 88 -11.63 12.06 -9.41
C SER A 88 -10.58 12.99 -8.79
N GLU A 89 -10.83 13.55 -7.60
CA GLU A 89 -9.94 14.47 -6.89
C GLU A 89 -9.13 13.77 -5.78
N GLN A 90 -9.22 12.44 -5.70
CA GLN A 90 -8.45 11.65 -4.74
C GLN A 90 -6.93 11.83 -4.96
N GLU A 91 -6.29 12.48 -4.00
CA GLU A 91 -4.83 12.61 -3.95
C GLU A 91 -4.18 11.24 -3.72
N THR A 92 -3.08 11.00 -4.43
CA THR A 92 -2.29 9.76 -4.30
C THR A 92 -0.81 10.06 -4.19
N LEU A 93 -0.11 9.19 -3.48
CA LEU A 93 1.34 9.22 -3.39
C LEU A 93 1.90 7.95 -4.04
N SER A 94 2.90 8.11 -4.92
CA SER A 94 3.60 6.98 -5.53
C SER A 94 4.60 6.40 -4.53
N LEU A 95 4.35 5.18 -4.08
CA LEU A 95 5.16 4.45 -3.10
C LEU A 95 5.62 3.12 -3.67
N ARG A 96 6.79 2.65 -3.25
CA ARG A 96 7.28 1.30 -3.56
C ARG A 96 7.05 0.37 -2.37
N LEU A 97 7.21 -0.93 -2.61
CA LEU A 97 7.04 -1.96 -1.57
C LEU A 97 7.86 -1.68 -0.30
N LYS A 98 9.11 -1.22 -0.46
CA LYS A 98 10.00 -0.88 0.65
C LYS A 98 9.43 0.23 1.54
N ASP A 99 8.70 1.19 0.95
CA ASP A 99 8.15 2.33 1.66
C ASP A 99 6.94 1.89 2.48
N PHE A 100 6.07 1.06 1.91
CA PHE A 100 5.00 0.41 2.68
C PHE A 100 5.54 -0.46 3.82
N TYR A 101 6.60 -1.24 3.56
CA TYR A 101 7.21 -2.06 4.60
C TYR A 101 7.82 -1.22 5.72
N ALA A 102 8.44 -0.08 5.40
CA ALA A 102 8.93 0.86 6.40
C ALA A 102 7.79 1.43 7.26
N MET A 103 6.64 1.75 6.66
CA MET A 103 5.44 2.18 7.41
C MET A 103 4.91 1.04 8.30
N LEU A 104 4.84 -0.18 7.77
CA LEU A 104 4.33 -1.35 8.49
C LEU A 104 5.26 -1.83 9.61
N SER A 105 6.57 -1.56 9.48
CA SER A 105 7.59 -1.92 10.46
C SER A 105 7.72 -0.87 11.58
N HIS A 106 6.95 0.22 11.53
CA HIS A 106 6.95 1.23 12.57
C HIS A 106 6.37 0.67 13.87
N GLU A 107 6.96 1.03 15.01
CA GLU A 107 6.69 0.40 16.31
C GLU A 107 5.23 0.54 16.79
N ASN A 108 4.52 1.56 16.27
CA ASN A 108 3.12 1.84 16.56
C ASN A 108 2.16 1.41 15.44
N ASN A 109 2.65 0.68 14.43
CA ASN A 109 1.80 0.21 13.34
C ASN A 109 0.89 -0.94 13.82
N VAL A 110 -0.42 -0.77 13.62
CA VAL A 110 -1.45 -1.78 13.92
C VAL A 110 -1.95 -2.51 12.67
N TYR A 111 -1.51 -2.07 11.49
CA TYR A 111 -1.97 -2.59 10.20
C TYR A 111 -1.22 -3.87 9.80
N LYS A 112 -1.94 -4.79 9.16
CA LYS A 112 -1.49 -6.16 8.89
C LYS A 112 -0.76 -6.33 7.55
N GLY A 113 -0.86 -5.34 6.68
CA GLY A 113 -0.24 -5.42 5.37
C GLY A 113 -0.72 -4.35 4.39
N VAL A 114 -0.53 -4.66 3.11
CA VAL A 114 -0.93 -3.85 1.96
C VAL A 114 -1.89 -4.66 1.10
N VAL A 115 -2.94 -4.03 0.57
CA VAL A 115 -3.83 -4.65 -0.43
C VAL A 115 -3.64 -3.93 -1.75
N ILE A 116 -3.11 -4.66 -2.75
CA ILE A 116 -2.96 -4.16 -4.12
C ILE A 116 -4.26 -4.40 -4.89
N ASN A 117 -4.78 -3.36 -5.55
CA ASN A 117 -5.97 -3.40 -6.40
C ASN A 117 -7.17 -4.07 -5.68
N ALA A 118 -7.58 -3.54 -4.52
CA ALA A 118 -8.59 -4.14 -3.66
C ALA A 118 -9.92 -4.51 -4.36
N TYR A 119 -10.29 -3.78 -5.43
CA TYR A 119 -11.51 -4.00 -6.23
C TYR A 119 -11.22 -4.56 -7.64
N GLY A 120 -9.97 -4.96 -7.90
CA GLY A 120 -9.49 -5.55 -9.15
C GLY A 120 -8.97 -6.97 -8.92
N GLU A 121 -7.66 -7.16 -9.08
CA GLU A 121 -7.03 -8.47 -8.84
C GLU A 121 -6.96 -8.87 -7.35
N ASN A 122 -7.18 -7.90 -6.44
CA ASN A 122 -7.20 -8.04 -4.99
C ASN A 122 -6.08 -8.92 -4.44
N PHE A 123 -4.87 -8.36 -4.41
CA PHE A 123 -3.68 -9.05 -3.94
C PHE A 123 -3.28 -8.57 -2.54
N VAL A 124 -3.42 -9.43 -1.54
CA VAL A 124 -3.09 -9.11 -0.14
C VAL A 124 -1.63 -9.46 0.15
N LEU A 125 -0.87 -8.47 0.60
CA LEU A 125 0.52 -8.57 1.01
C LEU A 125 0.63 -8.33 2.51
N SER A 126 0.67 -9.40 3.30
CA SER A 126 0.90 -9.30 4.75
C SER A 126 2.30 -8.76 5.07
N THR A 127 2.47 -8.12 6.22
CA THR A 127 3.77 -7.60 6.68
C THR A 127 4.87 -8.68 6.68
N GLU A 128 4.55 -9.91 7.06
CA GLU A 128 5.48 -11.05 7.03
C GLU A 128 5.95 -11.37 5.60
N LEU A 129 5.01 -11.39 4.65
CA LEU A 129 5.29 -11.68 3.26
C LEU A 129 6.11 -10.55 2.63
N LEU A 130 5.79 -9.28 2.93
CA LEU A 130 6.60 -8.12 2.52
C LEU A 130 8.04 -8.22 3.04
N GLY A 131 8.23 -8.57 4.31
CA GLY A 131 9.56 -8.81 4.88
C GLY A 131 10.31 -9.91 4.14
N GLY A 132 9.64 -11.01 3.82
CA GLY A 132 10.20 -12.11 3.02
C GLY A 132 10.64 -11.67 1.61
N ILE A 133 9.79 -10.92 0.91
CA ILE A 133 10.06 -10.38 -0.44
C ILE A 133 11.29 -9.47 -0.43
N LEU A 134 11.34 -8.52 0.52
CA LEU A 134 12.43 -7.55 0.59
C LEU A 134 13.75 -8.22 1.00
N ASN A 135 13.71 -9.18 1.91
CA ASN A 135 14.91 -9.91 2.32
C ASN A 135 15.45 -10.77 1.17
N LYS A 136 14.57 -11.43 0.40
CA LYS A 136 14.95 -12.20 -0.80
C LYS A 136 15.52 -11.30 -1.90
N SER A 137 15.01 -10.07 -2.04
CA SER A 137 15.55 -9.07 -2.96
C SER A 137 16.94 -8.56 -2.59
N LEU A 138 17.33 -8.58 -1.30
CA LEU A 138 18.67 -8.20 -0.84
C LEU A 138 19.72 -9.31 -1.04
N LEU A 139 19.26 -10.55 -1.22
CA LEU A 139 20.08 -11.76 -1.37
C LEU A 139 20.27 -12.20 -2.83
N SER A 140 19.69 -11.48 -3.80
CA SER A 140 19.72 -11.81 -5.24
C SER A 140 20.67 -10.92 -6.03
#